data_AF-A0A7V9Q6C3-F1
#
_entry.id   AF-A0A7V9Q6C3-F1
#
_cell.length_a   1.000
_cell.length_b   1.000
_cell.length_c   1.000
_cell.angle_alpha   90.00
_cell.angle_beta   90.00
_cell.angle_gamma   90.00
#
_symmetry.space_group_name_H-M   'P 1'
#
loop_
_entity.id
_entity.type
_entity.pdbx_description
1 polymer ?
#
loop_
_entity_poly.entity_id
_entity_poly.type
_entity_poly.pdbx_seq_one_letter_code
_entity_poly.pdbx_strand_id
1 'polypeptide(L)'
;MKLTHPNITSAVFELVRVLELDITLGDDFIPTRIELFRDTERDDYFRCHVWELEHFRLTPTFPQDGSGGPAHISDDVIMVERGTTYRIRGFGGSFTASSADAALEMVIAELNDFLKHVTGEELKKE
;
A
#
# COMPACT_ATOMS: atom_id res chain seq x y z
N MET A 1 22.18 -0.80 -7.34
CA MET A 1 22.22 -2.16 -7.98
C MET A 1 21.69 -2.02 -9.39
N LYS A 2 22.19 -2.75 -10.39
CA LYS A 2 21.74 -2.57 -11.79
C LYS A 2 21.33 -3.88 -12.44
N LEU A 3 20.02 -4.08 -12.62
CA LEU A 3 19.46 -5.19 -13.39
C LEU A 3 19.33 -4.74 -14.85
N THR A 4 20.00 -5.43 -15.77
CA THR A 4 19.98 -5.10 -17.21
C THR A 4 19.37 -6.26 -17.99
N HIS A 5 18.13 -6.09 -18.44
CA HIS A 5 17.45 -7.05 -19.30
C HIS A 5 16.41 -6.31 -20.17
N PRO A 6 16.24 -6.63 -21.46
CA PRO A 6 15.34 -5.89 -22.36
C PRO A 6 13.87 -5.82 -21.89
N ASN A 7 13.42 -6.82 -21.13
CA ASN A 7 12.05 -6.86 -20.60
C ASN A 7 11.88 -6.14 -19.24
N ILE A 8 12.95 -5.61 -18.65
CA ILE A 8 12.87 -4.78 -17.44
C ILE A 8 12.79 -3.33 -17.89
N THR A 9 11.59 -2.75 -17.82
CA THR A 9 11.29 -1.40 -18.34
C THR A 9 11.26 -0.32 -17.27
N SER A 10 11.40 -0.69 -16.00
CA SER A 10 11.33 0.22 -14.85
C SER A 10 12.63 0.22 -14.05
N ALA A 11 12.84 1.28 -13.26
CA ALA A 11 13.91 1.30 -12.27
C ALA A 11 13.66 0.22 -11.20
N VAL A 12 14.76 -0.30 -10.65
CA VAL A 12 14.72 -1.31 -9.59
C VAL A 12 14.61 -0.60 -8.26
N PHE A 13 13.63 -0.99 -7.46
CA PHE A 13 13.46 -0.47 -6.11
C PHE A 13 13.72 -1.57 -5.08
N GLU A 14 14.33 -1.20 -3.96
CA GLU A 14 14.54 -2.04 -2.80
C GLU A 14 13.58 -1.66 -1.67
N LEU A 15 13.03 -2.63 -0.95
CA LEU A 15 12.22 -2.39 0.23
C LEU A 15 13.13 -1.94 1.39
N VAL A 16 12.97 -0.69 1.82
CA VAL A 16 13.84 -0.08 2.85
C VAL A 16 13.18 0.00 4.22
N ARG A 17 11.85 0.02 4.29
CA ARG A 17 11.07 0.02 5.54
C ARG A 17 9.73 -0.70 5.33
N VAL A 18 9.27 -1.33 6.41
CA VAL A 18 7.90 -1.83 6.55
C VAL A 18 7.37 -1.34 7.88
N LEU A 19 6.15 -0.83 7.88
CA LEU A 19 5.37 -0.57 9.09
C LEU A 19 4.09 -1.40 9.03
N GLU A 20 3.72 -1.99 10.16
CA GLU A 20 2.41 -2.60 10.35
C GLU A 20 1.73 -1.88 11.52
N LEU A 21 0.46 -1.56 11.32
CA LEU A 21 -0.37 -0.90 12.30
C LEU A 21 -1.82 -1.30 12.09
N ASP A 22 -2.59 -1.22 13.17
CA ASP A 22 -4.03 -1.41 13.10
C ASP A 22 -4.71 -0.06 13.24
N ILE A 23 -5.60 0.24 12.30
CA ILE A 23 -6.40 1.46 12.31
C ILE A 23 -7.82 1.10 12.78
N THR A 24 -8.27 1.74 13.85
CA THR A 24 -9.65 1.61 14.35
C THR A 24 -10.46 2.86 14.00
N LEU A 25 -11.52 2.72 13.22
CA LEU A 25 -12.43 3.82 12.84
C LEU A 25 -13.87 3.43 13.18
N GLY A 26 -14.40 3.97 14.29
CA GLY A 26 -15.69 3.53 14.81
C GLY A 26 -15.65 2.07 15.23
N ASP A 27 -16.48 1.24 14.60
CA ASP A 27 -16.52 -0.22 14.81
C ASP A 27 -15.62 -1.00 13.83
N ASP A 28 -15.01 -0.32 12.85
CA ASP A 28 -14.14 -0.96 11.87
C ASP A 28 -12.72 -1.12 12.40
N PHE A 29 -12.13 -2.30 12.15
CA PHE A 29 -10.74 -2.62 12.42
C PHE A 29 -10.03 -2.92 11.10
N ILE A 30 -9.01 -2.13 10.77
CA ILE A 30 -8.36 -2.14 9.47
C ILE A 30 -6.85 -2.41 9.67
N PRO A 31 -6.43 -3.69 9.58
CA PRO A 31 -5.01 -4.03 9.60
C PRO A 31 -4.33 -3.44 8.37
N THR A 32 -3.31 -2.61 8.59
CA THR A 32 -2.67 -1.80 7.56
C THR A 32 -1.16 -2.09 7.54
N ARG A 33 -0.61 -2.34 6.36
CA ARG A 33 0.85 -2.42 6.13
C ARG A 33 1.28 -1.32 5.19
N ILE A 34 2.32 -0.59 5.56
CA ILE A 34 2.98 0.42 4.74
C ILE A 34 4.35 -0.12 4.35
N GLU A 35 4.64 -0.14 3.05
CA GLU A 35 5.91 -0.58 2.51
C GLU A 35 6.58 0.57 1.76
N LEU A 36 7.78 0.95 2.20
CA LEU A 36 8.56 2.02 1.58
C LEU A 36 9.71 1.42 0.78
N PHE A 37 9.77 1.80 -0.48
CA PHE A 37 10.74 1.33 -1.44
C PHE A 37 11.63 2.49 -1.90
N ARG A 38 12.93 2.25 -2.08
CA ARG A 38 13.92 3.23 -2.57
C ARG A 38 14.46 2.80 -3.92
N ASP A 39 14.61 3.75 -4.84
CA ASP A 39 15.25 3.50 -6.13
C ASP A 39 16.73 3.16 -5.92
N THR A 40 17.19 2.05 -6.50
CA THR A 40 18.56 1.55 -6.32
C THR A 40 19.61 2.28 -7.16
N GLU A 41 19.20 3.22 -8.01
CA GLU A 41 20.06 4.14 -8.76
C GLU A 41 19.88 5.62 -8.33
N ARG A 42 18.77 5.96 -7.67
CA ARG A 42 18.46 7.32 -7.20
C ARG A 42 18.11 7.33 -5.71
N ASP A 43 19.12 7.63 -4.92
CA ASP A 43 19.07 7.61 -3.47
C ASP A 43 17.99 8.52 -2.84
N ASP A 44 17.51 9.53 -3.55
CA ASP A 44 16.48 10.46 -3.10
C ASP A 44 15.08 10.10 -3.59
N TYR A 45 14.89 8.98 -4.29
CA TYR A 45 13.64 8.63 -4.98
C TYR A 45 12.97 7.40 -4.37
N PHE A 46 11.69 7.52 -4.02
CA PHE A 46 10.95 6.55 -3.22
C PHE A 46 9.59 6.19 -3.82
N ARG A 47 9.08 5.01 -3.46
CA ARG A 47 7.70 4.55 -3.68
C ARG A 47 7.12 4.06 -2.37
N CYS A 48 5.81 4.19 -2.22
CA CYS A 48 5.08 3.68 -1.08
C CYS A 48 3.94 2.80 -1.56
N HIS A 49 3.72 1.68 -0.88
CA HIS A 49 2.51 0.88 -1.01
C HIS A 49 1.81 0.83 0.34
N VAL A 50 0.49 1.02 0.32
CA VAL A 50 -0.36 0.86 1.51
C VAL A 50 -1.31 -0.28 1.24
N TRP A 51 -1.22 -1.29 2.09
CA TRP A 51 -1.96 -2.52 2.01
C TRP A 51 -2.96 -2.60 3.15
N GLU A 52 -4.18 -3.01 2.85
CA GLU A 52 -5.19 -3.34 3.84
C GLU A 52 -5.48 -4.83 3.78
N LEU A 53 -5.53 -5.46 4.94
CA LEU A 53 -5.90 -6.87 5.06
C LEU A 53 -7.43 -6.98 5.07
N GLU A 54 -7.99 -7.65 4.08
CA GLU A 54 -9.44 -7.78 3.92
C GLU A 54 -9.83 -9.23 3.62
N HIS A 55 -10.99 -9.64 4.12
CA HIS A 55 -11.52 -10.98 3.94
C HIS A 55 -12.42 -11.01 2.69
N PHE A 56 -12.05 -11.82 1.71
CA PHE A 56 -12.77 -11.95 0.45
C PHE A 56 -13.35 -13.34 0.28
N ARG A 57 -14.54 -13.37 -0.31
CA ARG A 57 -15.08 -14.57 -0.93
C ARG A 57 -14.66 -14.60 -2.40
N LEU A 58 -13.60 -15.32 -2.70
CA LEU A 58 -13.04 -15.45 -4.04
C LEU A 58 -13.61 -16.65 -4.80
N THR A 59 -13.58 -16.53 -6.12
CA THR A 59 -13.84 -17.65 -7.02
C THR A 59 -12.58 -17.86 -7.89
N PRO A 60 -11.59 -18.65 -7.42
CA PRO A 60 -10.31 -18.81 -8.11
C PRO A 60 -10.48 -19.34 -9.53
N THR A 61 -9.79 -18.76 -10.51
CA THR A 61 -9.89 -19.20 -11.92
C THR A 61 -9.24 -20.57 -12.18
N PHE A 62 -8.51 -21.10 -11.20
CA PHE A 62 -7.92 -22.44 -11.21
C PHE A 62 -7.96 -23.08 -9.80
N PRO A 63 -8.17 -24.40 -9.68
CA PRO A 63 -8.48 -25.35 -10.75
C PRO A 63 -9.88 -25.13 -11.32
N GLN A 64 -10.07 -25.58 -12.57
CA GLN A 64 -11.36 -25.54 -13.25
C GLN A 64 -12.09 -26.87 -13.09
N ASP A 65 -13.42 -26.82 -13.06
CA ASP A 65 -14.28 -27.99 -13.11
C ASP A 65 -14.40 -28.55 -14.53
N GLY A 66 -15.20 -29.60 -14.70
CA GLY A 66 -15.44 -30.23 -16.01
C GLY A 66 -16.16 -29.32 -17.03
N SER A 67 -16.62 -28.14 -16.64
CA SER A 67 -17.25 -27.13 -17.50
C SER A 67 -16.31 -25.97 -17.85
N GLY A 68 -15.07 -25.97 -17.34
CA GLY A 68 -14.09 -24.89 -17.52
C GLY A 68 -14.33 -23.69 -16.60
N GLY A 69 -15.28 -23.79 -15.66
CA GLY A 69 -15.52 -22.79 -14.62
C GLY A 69 -14.66 -23.06 -13.38
N PRO A 70 -14.53 -22.09 -12.47
CA PRO A 70 -13.87 -22.32 -11.17
C PRO A 70 -14.41 -23.55 -10.42
N ALA A 71 -13.52 -24.42 -9.96
CA ALA A 71 -13.92 -25.65 -9.27
C ALA A 71 -14.41 -25.45 -7.83
N HIS A 72 -14.09 -24.32 -7.22
CA HIS A 72 -14.47 -24.03 -5.84
C HIS A 72 -14.59 -22.52 -5.58
N ILE A 73 -15.23 -22.21 -4.46
CA ILE A 73 -15.22 -20.88 -3.84
C ILE A 73 -14.28 -20.96 -2.64
N SER A 74 -13.54 -19.89 -2.42
CA SER A 74 -12.63 -19.77 -1.29
C SER A 74 -12.99 -18.54 -0.48
N ASP A 75 -12.86 -18.64 0.84
CA ASP A 75 -12.94 -17.51 1.76
C ASP A 75 -11.50 -17.26 2.24
N ASP A 76 -10.88 -16.20 1.73
CA ASP A 76 -9.45 -15.92 1.87
C ASP A 76 -9.21 -14.55 2.50
N VAL A 77 -8.07 -14.43 3.20
CA VAL A 77 -7.56 -13.16 3.70
C VAL A 77 -6.49 -12.64 2.73
N ILE A 78 -6.68 -11.43 2.20
CA ILE A 78 -5.85 -10.88 1.12
C ILE A 78 -5.42 -9.47 1.48
N MET A 79 -4.16 -9.14 1.20
CA MET A 79 -3.68 -7.76 1.21
C MET A 79 -4.05 -7.06 -0.08
N VAL A 80 -4.84 -5.98 0.01
CA VAL A 80 -5.25 -5.17 -1.14
C VAL A 80 -4.53 -3.84 -1.10
N GLU A 81 -3.95 -3.44 -2.23
CA GLU A 81 -3.33 -2.12 -2.37
C GLU A 81 -4.43 -1.05 -2.38
N ARG A 82 -4.40 -0.14 -1.40
CA ARG A 82 -5.38 0.96 -1.26
C ARG A 82 -4.71 2.34 -1.24
N GLY A 83 -3.38 2.38 -1.21
CA GLY A 83 -2.59 3.61 -1.15
C GLY A 83 -2.80 4.52 -2.36
N THR A 84 -2.85 3.94 -3.56
CA THR A 84 -3.07 4.69 -4.80
C THR A 84 -4.49 5.18 -5.02
N THR A 85 -5.49 4.55 -4.38
CA THR A 85 -6.89 4.75 -4.78
C THR A 85 -7.59 5.83 -3.94
N TYR A 86 -7.34 5.92 -2.63
CA TYR A 86 -8.10 6.88 -1.79
C TYR A 86 -7.39 7.46 -0.55
N ARG A 87 -6.38 6.81 0.04
CA ARG A 87 -5.91 7.18 1.40
C ARG A 87 -4.64 8.02 1.47
N ILE A 88 -3.74 7.92 0.49
CA ILE A 88 -2.51 8.72 0.47
C ILE A 88 -2.32 9.36 -0.91
N ARG A 89 -3.11 10.40 -1.18
CA ARG A 89 -3.22 11.06 -2.51
C ARG A 89 -1.89 11.61 -3.05
N GLY A 90 -0.89 11.84 -2.19
CA GLY A 90 0.40 12.42 -2.58
C GLY A 90 1.38 11.48 -3.30
N PHE A 91 1.20 10.15 -3.19
CA PHE A 91 2.26 9.20 -3.60
C PHE A 91 1.85 8.19 -4.67
N GLY A 92 0.85 8.49 -5.52
CA GLY A 92 0.33 7.64 -6.60
C GLY A 92 1.33 7.36 -7.75
N GLY A 93 2.55 7.00 -7.42
CA GLY A 93 3.68 6.79 -8.31
C GLY A 93 4.97 6.73 -7.52
N SER A 94 5.69 7.84 -7.44
CA SER A 94 6.97 7.93 -6.76
C SER A 94 7.21 9.38 -6.32
N PHE A 95 8.03 9.58 -5.29
CA PHE A 95 8.29 10.88 -4.68
C PHE A 95 9.75 11.01 -4.25
N THR A 96 10.17 12.23 -3.93
CA THR A 96 11.54 12.50 -3.49
C THR A 96 11.61 12.81 -2.01
N ALA A 97 12.64 12.31 -1.33
CA ALA A 97 12.98 12.65 0.05
C ALA A 97 14.48 12.58 0.28
N SER A 98 14.98 13.26 1.32
CA SER A 98 16.42 13.31 1.62
C SER A 98 16.96 12.02 2.24
N SER A 99 16.10 11.18 2.81
CA SER A 99 16.44 9.90 3.42
C SER A 99 15.21 8.99 3.50
N ALA A 100 15.41 7.71 3.80
CA ALA A 100 14.30 6.78 4.06
C ALA A 100 13.45 7.20 5.26
N ASP A 101 14.07 7.77 6.30
CA ASP A 101 13.35 8.24 7.48
C ASP A 101 12.53 9.50 7.15
N ALA A 102 13.07 10.43 6.37
CA ALA A 102 12.31 11.59 5.89
C ALA A 102 11.15 11.19 4.96
N ALA A 103 11.37 10.20 4.09
CA ALA A 103 10.31 9.64 3.26
C ALA A 103 9.20 9.01 4.12
N LEU A 104 9.57 8.31 5.20
CA LEU A 104 8.61 7.71 6.12
C LEU A 104 7.81 8.76 6.89
N GLU A 105 8.46 9.83 7.36
CA GLU A 105 7.80 10.96 8.02
C GLU A 105 6.75 11.60 7.11
N MET A 106 7.05 11.78 5.83
CA MET A 106 6.09 12.28 4.85
C MET A 106 4.87 11.35 4.71
N VAL A 107 5.09 10.03 4.64
CA VAL A 107 4.01 9.04 4.56
C VAL A 107 3.15 9.04 5.82
N ILE A 108 3.77 9.12 7.00
CA ILE A 108 3.07 9.19 8.29
C ILE A 108 2.28 10.49 8.43
N ALA A 109 2.83 11.63 7.99
CA ALA A 109 2.12 12.91 8.00
C ALA A 109 0.84 12.84 7.16
N GLU A 110 0.94 12.30 5.96
CA GLU A 110 -0.20 12.14 5.07
C GLU A 110 -1.26 11.17 5.65
N LEU A 111 -0.82 10.08 6.28
CA LEU A 111 -1.71 9.16 7.01
C LEU A 111 -2.43 9.88 8.16
N ASN A 112 -1.71 10.68 8.95
CA ASN A 112 -2.30 11.45 10.04
C ASN A 112 -3.35 12.43 9.53
N ASP A 113 -3.09 13.12 8.43
CA ASP A 113 -4.04 14.07 7.84
C ASP A 113 -5.27 13.35 7.27
N PHE A 114 -5.08 12.20 6.63
CA PHE A 114 -6.19 11.31 6.26
C PHE A 114 -7.03 10.90 7.47
N LEU A 115 -6.39 10.44 8.55
CA LEU A 115 -7.07 10.01 9.76
C LEU A 115 -7.88 11.15 10.38
N LYS A 116 -7.30 12.35 10.53
CA LYS A 116 -8.02 13.54 11.02
C LYS A 116 -9.23 13.89 10.16
N HIS A 117 -9.08 13.77 8.84
CA HIS A 117 -10.16 14.05 7.89
C HIS A 117 -11.32 13.06 8.07
N VAL A 118 -11.05 11.76 8.17
CA VAL A 118 -12.09 10.73 8.28
C VAL A 118 -12.68 10.62 9.69
N THR A 119 -11.96 11.00 10.74
CA THR A 119 -12.47 11.05 12.12
C THR A 119 -13.18 12.37 12.45
N GLY A 120 -13.07 13.39 11.59
CA GLY A 120 -13.66 14.71 11.81
C GLY A 120 -12.91 15.56 12.84
N GLU A 121 -11.67 15.22 13.18
CA GLU A 121 -10.83 16.01 14.10
C GLU A 121 -10.44 17.38 13.51
N GLU A 122 -10.59 17.61 12.21
CA GLU A 122 -10.29 18.91 11.56
C GLU A 122 -11.32 20.03 11.84
N LEU A 123 -12.41 19.78 12.57
CA LEU A 123 -13.46 20.78 12.84
C LEU A 123 -13.70 21.06 14.33
N LYS A 124 -12.63 21.11 15.13
CA LYS A 124 -12.65 21.83 16.43
C LYS A 124 -11.63 22.96 16.42
N LYS A 125 -11.90 24.01 15.65
CA LYS A 125 -11.46 25.35 16.02
C LYS A 125 -12.58 25.99 16.84
N GLU A 126 -12.29 26.13 18.13
CA GLU A 126 -13.03 26.83 19.20
C GLU A 126 -14.26 26.12 19.79
#